data_AF-A0A9D7C3M1-F1
#
_entry.id   AF-A0A9D7C3M1-F1
#
_cell.length_a   1.000
_cell.length_b   1.000
_cell.length_c   1.000
_cell.angle_alpha   90.00
_cell.angle_beta   90.00
_cell.angle_gamma   90.00
#
_symmetry.space_group_name_H-M   'P 1'
#
loop_
_entity.id
_entity.type
_entity.pdbx_description
1 polymer ?
#
loop_
_entity_poly.entity_id
_entity_poly.type
_entity_poly.pdbx_seq_one_letter_code
_entity_poly.pdbx_strand_id
1 'polypeptide(L)' 'MIITNFGGFGSTLTAIATVDENSITVPSQSIGGVIVSGSGTINASATQIKFDYIADDGSNTAVCTGTWDLQ' A
#
# COMPACT_ATOMS: atom_id res chain seq x y z
N MET A 1 -10.41 -0.51 -3.06
CA MET A 1 -9.90 0.84 -3.39
C MET A 1 -8.70 0.68 -4.33
N ILE A 2 -8.52 1.56 -5.31
CA ILE A 2 -7.31 1.59 -6.13
C ILE A 2 -6.28 2.46 -5.40
N ILE A 3 -5.15 1.88 -4.96
CA ILE A 3 -4.04 2.65 -4.38
C ILE A 3 -3.07 2.98 -5.50
N THR A 4 -2.95 4.27 -5.82
CA THR A 4 -1.95 4.77 -6.76
C THR A 4 -0.78 5.38 -6.01
N ASN A 5 0.46 5.14 -6.49
CA ASN A 5 1.68 5.80 -6.03
C ASN A 5 2.09 5.59 -4.56
N PHE A 6 1.38 4.79 -3.76
CA PHE A 6 1.80 4.35 -2.41
C PHE A 6 2.30 5.42 -1.41
N GLY A 7 2.03 6.71 -1.60
CA GLY A 7 2.61 7.79 -0.78
C GLY A 7 3.59 8.69 -1.52
N GLY A 8 3.75 8.53 -2.84
CA GLY A 8 4.90 9.06 -3.57
C GLY A 8 6.06 8.06 -3.66
N PHE A 9 5.88 6.82 -3.18
CA PHE A 9 6.92 5.79 -3.09
C PHE A 9 6.90 4.78 -4.25
N GLY A 10 5.93 4.86 -5.17
CA GLY A 10 5.82 3.96 -6.32
C GLY A 10 5.63 4.71 -7.63
N SER A 11 6.52 4.51 -8.61
CA SER A 11 6.56 5.42 -9.77
C SER A 11 5.42 5.26 -10.78
N THR A 12 4.73 4.10 -10.86
CA THR A 12 3.67 3.85 -11.88
C THR A 12 2.78 2.63 -11.62
N LEU A 13 3.15 1.73 -10.71
CA LEU A 13 2.42 0.48 -10.50
C LEU A 13 1.27 0.66 -9.51
N THR A 14 0.16 -0.05 -9.78
CA THR A 14 -1.08 0.04 -9.00
C THR A 14 -1.39 -1.32 -8.40
N ALA A 15 -1.58 -1.37 -7.09
CA ALA A 15 -2.04 -2.57 -6.39
C ALA A 15 -3.50 -2.43 -5.96
N ILE A 16 -4.20 -3.56 -5.89
CA ILE A 16 -5.57 -3.61 -5.39
C ILE A 16 -5.53 -3.91 -3.89
N ALA A 17 -6.24 -3.09 -3.12
CA ALA A 17 -6.42 -3.28 -1.69
C ALA A 17 -7.88 -3.54 -1.33
N THR A 18 -8.10 -4.43 -0.37
CA THR A 18 -9.35 -4.58 0.36
C THR A 18 -9.35 -3.64 1.55
N VAL A 19 -10.48 -2.96 1.78
CA VAL A 19 -10.68 -2.11 2.94
C VAL A 19 -11.85 -2.68 3.71
N ASP A 20 -11.63 -2.96 5.00
CA ASP A 20 -12.64 -3.44 5.93
C ASP A 20 -12.58 -2.59 7.20
N GLU A 21 -13.64 -1.82 7.44
CA GLU A 21 -13.68 -0.75 8.44
C GLU A 21 -12.44 0.18 8.34
N ASN A 22 -11.59 0.12 9.36
CA ASN A 22 -10.39 0.92 9.52
C ASN A 22 -9.13 0.16 9.11
N SER A 23 -9.26 -1.02 8.52
CA SER A 23 -8.15 -1.87 8.08
C SER A 23 -8.02 -1.87 6.57
N ILE A 24 -6.78 -1.76 6.09
CA ILE A 24 -6.42 -1.87 4.68
C ILE A 24 -5.52 -3.10 4.53
N THR A 25 -5.80 -3.94 3.54
CA THR A 25 -4.96 -5.09 3.21
C THR A 25 -4.70 -5.12 1.71
N VAL A 26 -3.44 -5.20 1.32
CA VAL A 26 -3.00 -5.51 -0.04
C VAL A 26 -2.55 -6.97 -0.06
N PRO A 27 -3.37 -7.89 -0.60
CA PRO A 27 -2.94 -9.26 -0.76
C PRO A 27 -1.75 -9.33 -1.72
N SER A 28 -0.93 -10.37 -1.53
CA SER A 28 0.23 -10.63 -2.40
C SER A 28 -0.22 -10.74 -3.86
N GLN A 29 0.33 -9.89 -4.71
CA GLN A 29 0.00 -9.81 -6.12
C GLN A 29 1.24 -9.45 -6.94
N SER A 30 1.37 -10.05 -8.13
CA SER A 30 2.46 -9.72 -9.06
C SER A 30 2.03 -8.57 -9.97
N ILE A 31 2.77 -7.47 -9.93
CA ILE A 31 2.52 -6.27 -10.73
C ILE A 31 3.81 -5.91 -11.44
N GLY A 32 3.83 -6.00 -12.77
CA GLY A 32 5.02 -5.67 -13.56
C GLY A 32 6.26 -6.50 -13.23
N GLY A 33 6.08 -7.74 -12.74
CA GLY A 33 7.18 -8.61 -12.31
C GLY A 33 7.61 -8.44 -10.85
N VAL A 34 7.02 -7.50 -10.12
CA VAL A 34 7.27 -7.27 -8.68
C VAL A 34 6.12 -7.85 -7.87
N ILE A 35 6.42 -8.64 -6.84
CA ILE A 35 5.45 -9.09 -5.85
C ILE A 35 5.23 -7.97 -4.85
N VAL A 36 3.98 -7.52 -4.72
CA VAL A 36 3.58 -6.47 -3.78
C VAL A 36 2.57 -7.02 -2.79
N SER A 37 2.78 -6.71 -1.51
CA SER A 37 1.85 -7.03 -0.42
C SER A 37 1.96 -5.96 0.67
N GLY A 38 0.92 -5.80 1.48
CA GLY A 38 0.97 -4.80 2.55
C GLY A 38 -0.30 -4.74 3.37
N SER A 39 -0.28 -3.87 4.36
CA SER A 39 -1.42 -3.58 5.21
C SER A 39 -1.34 -2.16 5.74
N GLY A 40 -2.46 -1.67 6.26
CA GLY A 40 -2.51 -0.34 6.82
C GLY A 40 -3.77 -0.11 7.61
N THR A 41 -3.89 1.09 8.15
CA THR A 41 -5.03 1.52 8.93
C THR A 41 -5.50 2.91 8.55
N ILE A 42 -6.79 3.13 8.75
CA ILE A 42 -7.44 4.44 8.67
C ILE A 42 -7.74 4.88 10.10
N ASN A 43 -7.41 6.11 10.47
CA ASN A 43 -7.75 6.61 11.80
C ASN A 43 -9.28 6.72 11.98
N ALA A 44 -9.74 6.84 13.23
CA ALA A 44 -11.18 6.87 13.54
C ALA A 44 -11.94 8.01 12.84
N SER A 45 -11.27 9.12 12.57
CA SER A 45 -11.86 10.29 11.91
C SER A 45 -11.80 10.22 10.38
N ALA A 46 -11.24 9.15 9.81
CA ALA A 46 -10.98 9.02 8.37
C ALA A 46 -10.19 10.18 7.75
N THR A 47 -9.33 10.83 8.55
CA THR A 47 -8.47 11.94 8.12
C THR A 47 -7.01 11.53 7.91
N GLN A 48 -6.63 10.32 8.33
CA GLN A 48 -5.27 9.83 8.16
C GLN A 48 -5.27 8.34 7.79
N ILE A 49 -4.42 7.98 6.85
CA ILE A 49 -4.11 6.60 6.47
C ILE A 49 -2.65 6.34 6.82
N LYS A 50 -2.36 5.26 7.54
CA LYS A 50 -1.02 4.71 7.67
C LYS A 50 -0.94 3.41 6.88
N PHE A 51 0.11 3.22 6.11
CA PHE A 51 0.22 2.08 5.20
C PHE A 51 1.66 1.56 5.13
N ASP A 52 1.81 0.26 5.31
CA ASP A 52 3.06 -0.48 5.22
C ASP A 52 2.98 -1.47 4.06
N TYR A 53 4.02 -1.55 3.23
CA TYR A 53 4.07 -2.52 2.13
C TYR A 53 5.47 -3.04 1.85
N ILE A 54 5.49 -4.18 1.17
CA ILE A 54 6.68 -4.86 0.67
C ILE A 54 6.58 -4.89 -0.85
N ALA A 55 7.71 -4.60 -1.50
CA ALA A 55 7.91 -4.79 -2.94
C ALA A 55 9.14 -5.70 -3.15
N ASP A 56 8.94 -6.82 -3.83
CA ASP A 56 9.97 -7.83 -4.09
C ASP A 56 10.08 -8.15 -5.59
N ASP A 57 11.22 -7.88 -6.21
CA ASP A 57 11.48 -8.18 -7.63
C ASP A 57 12.13 -9.58 -7.85
N GLY A 58 12.26 -10.37 -6.78
CA GLY A 58 12.92 -11.68 -6.77
C GLY A 58 14.44 -11.61 -6.56
N SER A 59 15.03 -10.41 -6.62
CA SER A 59 16.44 -10.15 -6.34
C SER A 59 16.64 -9.20 -5.16
N ASN A 60 15.72 -8.26 -4.97
CA ASN A 60 15.71 -7.23 -3.94
C ASN A 60 14.32 -7.13 -3.31
N THR A 61 14.31 -6.90 -2.01
CA THR A 61 13.09 -6.63 -1.26
C THR A 61 13.18 -5.26 -0.60
N ALA A 62 12.17 -4.42 -0.84
CA ALA A 62 11.99 -3.13 -0.17
C ALA A 62 10.80 -3.20 0.79
N VAL A 63 10.97 -2.63 1.98
CA VAL A 63 9.89 -2.40 2.94
C VAL A 63 9.68 -0.90 3.05
N CYS A 64 8.43 -0.48 2.88
CA CYS A 64 8.07 0.93 2.81
C CYS A 64 6.91 1.22 3.76
N THR A 65 7.00 2.37 4.43
CA THR A 65 5.98 2.88 5.36
C THR A 65 5.60 4.28 4.92
N GLY A 66 4.30 4.52 4.77
CA GLY A 66 3.74 5.82 4.40
C GLY A 66 2.63 6.25 5.37
N THR A 67 2.54 7.54 5.62
CA THR A 67 1.40 8.17 6.28
C THR A 67 0.83 9.22 5.34
N TRP A 68 -0.49 9.20 5.17
CA TRP A 68 -1.22 10.14 4.33
C TRP A 68 -2.28 10.86 5.15
N ASP A 69 -2.16 12.18 5.24
CA ASP A 69 -3.20 13.04 5.82
C ASP A 69 -4.15 13.48 4.71
N LEU A 70 -5.43 13.11 4.84
CA LEU A 70 -6.52 13.56 3.98
C LEU A 70 -6.90 14.98 4.43
N GLN A 71 -6.64 15.97 3.57
CA GLN A 71 -7.04 17.37 3.79
C GLN A 71 -8.52 17.61 3.49
#